data_AF-A0AAD3SVD1-F1
#
_entry.id   AF-A0AAD3SVD1-F1
#
_cell.length_a   1.000
_cell.length_b   1.000
_cell.length_c   1.000
_cell.angle_alpha   90.00
_cell.angle_beta   90.00
_cell.angle_gamma   90.00
#
_symmetry.space_group_name_H-M   'P 1'
#
loop_
_entity.id
_entity.type
_entity.pdbx_description
1 polymer ?
#
loop_
_entity_poly.entity_id
_entity_poly.type
_entity_poly.pdbx_seq_one_letter_code
_entity_poly.pdbx_strand_id
1 'polypeptide(L)'
;MGSTTSSNGWKRMVAYNPAFCDITWGAGGSTADLTLEIASKMQNMVCVESMMHLTCTNMPVQKIDDALDTIKSNGIQNVLALRGDPPHGQDKFVQIEGGFACALDLVNHIRSKYGDYFGITVAGYPEAHPDVIVNDGVASPEGYASDLAYLKRKVDAGADLIITQLFYDTDIFLKFGFLRMTGFCKTKIPTEITAALEPIKDNEEANLGFIEETKISRSFPWRRPANIHRVKEDVRPIFWANRPKSYISRTLGWDQYPQGRWGDSRNPSYGALSDYQFMRPRSRGKKLHEEWVVPLKSVEDIHERFMNFCLGKLKSNPWSELDGLQPETKVINEKLGNINLKGFLTINSQPAVNGERSDSPTVGWGGPVGYVYQKAYLEFFCSKDKLNALIEKCKPFTSLTYMAVSKDGDWIANVSSSDVNAVTWGVFPAKEIIQPTVVDPASFTVWKDEAFEIWSRAWAQLYPEGDPSRKLLEEAQNSYYLVSLVDNDYIHGDLFAVFADL
;
A
#
# COMPACT_ATOMS: atom_id res chain seq x y z
N MET A 1 -13.39 -11.10 20.56
CA MET A 1 -13.36 -11.96 19.36
C MET A 1 -13.13 -11.10 18.11
N GLY A 2 -11.88 -10.79 17.74
CA GLY A 2 -11.63 -9.86 16.62
C GLY A 2 -10.25 -9.94 15.98
N SER A 3 -9.65 -11.13 15.88
CA SER A 3 -8.24 -11.24 15.42
C SER A 3 -7.99 -12.15 14.22
N THR A 4 -9.01 -12.60 13.46
CA THR A 4 -8.77 -13.51 12.32
C THR A 4 -9.54 -13.21 11.04
N THR A 5 -10.64 -12.46 11.07
CA THR A 5 -11.45 -12.14 9.86
C THR A 5 -11.03 -10.87 9.13
N SER A 6 -10.23 -9.97 9.74
CA SER A 6 -9.93 -8.65 9.16
C SER A 6 -8.87 -8.63 8.06
N SER A 7 -8.02 -9.66 7.93
CA SER A 7 -6.83 -9.58 7.05
C SER A 7 -7.11 -9.55 5.54
N ASN A 8 -8.32 -9.94 5.11
CA ASN A 8 -8.74 -9.94 3.71
C ASN A 8 -9.65 -8.76 3.34
N GLY A 9 -10.36 -8.17 4.30
CA GLY A 9 -11.32 -7.08 4.04
C GLY A 9 -10.63 -5.80 3.59
N TRP A 10 -9.67 -5.32 4.38
CA TRP A 10 -8.96 -4.07 4.06
C TRP A 10 -8.17 -4.18 2.76
N LYS A 11 -7.55 -5.34 2.44
CA LYS A 11 -6.79 -5.51 1.19
C LYS A 11 -7.66 -5.27 -0.05
N ARG A 12 -8.91 -5.74 -0.01
CA ARG A 12 -9.87 -5.53 -1.10
C ARG A 12 -10.27 -4.05 -1.18
N MET A 13 -10.54 -3.43 -0.05
CA MET A 13 -10.89 -1.99 0.00
C MET A 13 -9.75 -1.09 -0.48
N VAL A 14 -8.51 -1.44 -0.15
CA VAL A 14 -7.30 -0.71 -0.56
C VAL A 14 -7.16 -0.64 -2.08
N ALA A 15 -7.61 -1.67 -2.82
CA ALA A 15 -7.61 -1.66 -4.28
C ALA A 15 -8.45 -0.52 -4.88
N TYR A 16 -9.44 -0.01 -4.14
CA TYR A 16 -10.28 1.12 -4.55
C TYR A 16 -9.64 2.50 -4.34
N ASN A 17 -8.37 2.54 -3.91
CA ASN A 17 -7.61 3.76 -3.69
C ASN A 17 -8.35 4.79 -2.80
N PRO A 18 -8.75 4.41 -1.57
CA PRO A 18 -9.50 5.30 -0.69
C PRO A 18 -8.69 6.54 -0.34
N ALA A 19 -9.38 7.68 -0.18
CA ALA A 19 -8.75 8.93 0.22
C ALA A 19 -8.10 8.84 1.61
N PHE A 20 -8.76 8.17 2.55
CA PHE A 20 -8.24 7.86 3.88
C PHE A 20 -8.96 6.65 4.49
N CYS A 21 -8.45 6.14 5.61
CA CYS A 21 -9.06 5.10 6.42
C CYS A 21 -9.16 5.55 7.89
N ASP A 22 -10.35 5.45 8.46
CA ASP A 22 -10.62 5.83 9.84
C ASP A 22 -10.43 4.64 10.79
N ILE A 23 -9.62 4.83 11.83
CA ILE A 23 -9.34 3.81 12.84
C ILE A 23 -9.96 4.24 14.17
N THR A 24 -10.97 3.48 14.60
CA THR A 24 -11.74 3.76 15.81
C THR A 24 -10.93 3.54 17.09
N TRP A 25 -11.13 4.42 18.06
CA TRP A 25 -10.54 4.38 19.39
C TRP A 25 -11.62 4.09 20.42
N GLY A 26 -11.45 3.01 21.18
CA GLY A 26 -12.40 2.59 22.20
C GLY A 26 -12.47 3.57 23.37
N ALA A 27 -13.67 3.71 23.95
CA ALA A 27 -13.93 4.61 25.08
C ALA A 27 -12.91 4.41 26.21
N GLY A 28 -12.47 5.52 26.82
CA GLY A 28 -11.45 5.54 27.88
C GLY A 28 -10.05 5.08 27.44
N GLY A 29 -9.81 4.89 26.13
CA GLY A 29 -8.55 4.35 25.62
C GLY A 29 -8.35 2.88 25.95
N SER A 30 -9.45 2.12 26.03
CA SER A 30 -9.44 0.67 26.20
C SER A 30 -8.75 -0.07 25.05
N THR A 31 -8.72 0.52 23.85
CA THR A 31 -8.05 -0.03 22.67
C THR A 31 -6.90 0.86 22.17
N ALA A 32 -6.34 1.71 23.03
CA ALA A 32 -5.33 2.70 22.66
C ALA A 32 -4.16 2.08 21.88
N ASP A 33 -3.50 1.09 22.45
CA ASP A 33 -2.31 0.46 21.86
C ASP A 33 -2.64 -0.20 20.51
N LEU A 34 -3.76 -0.92 20.42
CA LEU A 34 -4.21 -1.55 19.18
C LEU A 34 -4.55 -0.52 18.10
N THR A 35 -5.17 0.60 18.50
CA THR A 35 -5.54 1.69 17.57
C THR A 35 -4.29 2.34 16.99
N LEU A 36 -3.31 2.65 17.85
CA LEU A 36 -2.01 3.20 17.44
C LEU A 36 -1.26 2.24 16.51
N GLU A 37 -1.24 0.94 16.83
CA GLU A 37 -0.62 -0.08 16.00
C GLU A 37 -1.26 -0.18 14.61
N ILE A 38 -2.60 -0.21 14.54
CA ILE A 38 -3.33 -0.30 13.27
C ILE A 38 -3.15 0.96 12.44
N ALA A 39 -3.29 2.15 13.04
CA ALA A 39 -3.12 3.42 12.35
C ALA A 39 -1.70 3.57 11.79
N SER A 40 -0.66 3.24 12.59
CA SER A 40 0.72 3.28 12.11
C SER A 40 0.97 2.26 11.00
N LYS A 41 0.46 1.02 11.10
CA LYS A 41 0.58 0.03 10.02
C LYS A 41 -0.13 0.45 8.74
N MET A 42 -1.31 1.07 8.86
CA MET A 42 -2.06 1.55 7.69
C MET A 42 -1.31 2.68 6.97
N GLN A 43 -0.81 3.67 7.72
CA GLN A 43 0.00 4.78 7.18
C GLN A 43 1.30 4.29 6.56
N ASN A 44 2.07 3.50 7.32
CA ASN A 44 3.47 3.23 7.00
C ASN A 44 3.65 2.00 6.13
N MET A 45 2.91 0.92 6.36
CA MET A 45 3.10 -0.36 5.65
C MET A 45 2.11 -0.58 4.52
N VAL A 46 0.87 -0.13 4.69
CA VAL A 46 -0.18 -0.24 3.67
C VAL A 46 -0.19 0.97 2.74
N CYS A 47 0.41 2.09 3.17
CA CYS A 47 0.49 3.34 2.43
C CYS A 47 -0.92 3.90 2.11
N VAL A 48 -1.79 3.94 3.12
CA VAL A 48 -3.11 4.58 3.06
C VAL A 48 -3.17 5.64 4.14
N GLU A 49 -3.63 6.83 3.77
CA GLU A 49 -3.79 7.93 4.71
C GLU A 49 -4.71 7.51 5.86
N SER A 50 -4.26 7.69 7.09
CA SER A 50 -4.92 7.17 8.28
C SER A 50 -5.41 8.29 9.15
N MET A 51 -6.71 8.28 9.47
CA MET A 51 -7.28 9.15 10.49
C MET A 51 -7.48 8.37 11.77
N MET A 52 -6.83 8.79 12.84
CA MET A 52 -6.97 8.14 14.14
C MET A 52 -8.06 8.83 14.95
N HIS A 53 -9.04 8.06 15.44
CA HIS A 53 -9.96 8.57 16.45
C HIS A 53 -9.21 8.81 17.76
N LEU A 54 -9.56 9.88 18.47
CA LEU A 54 -9.01 10.17 19.79
C LEU A 54 -10.12 10.73 20.68
N THR A 55 -10.54 9.92 21.66
CA THR A 55 -11.48 10.35 22.69
C THR A 55 -10.75 11.04 23.84
N CYS A 56 -11.28 12.15 24.35
CA CYS A 56 -10.60 12.97 25.34
C CYS A 56 -11.07 12.74 26.79
N THR A 57 -12.14 11.98 27.00
CA THR A 57 -12.72 11.75 28.33
C THR A 57 -12.27 10.43 28.97
N ASN A 58 -12.42 10.34 30.29
CA ASN A 58 -12.12 9.15 31.09
C ASN A 58 -10.64 8.70 31.05
N MET A 59 -9.70 9.60 30.72
CA MET A 59 -8.27 9.32 30.75
C MET A 59 -7.43 10.57 31.07
N PRO A 60 -6.25 10.41 31.70
CA PRO A 60 -5.33 11.52 31.96
C PRO A 60 -4.87 12.21 30.67
N VAL A 61 -4.65 13.52 30.73
CA VAL A 61 -4.13 14.32 29.60
C VAL A 61 -2.81 13.74 29.07
N GLN A 62 -1.97 13.19 29.95
CA GLN A 62 -0.71 12.56 29.54
C GLN A 62 -0.90 11.40 28.55
N LYS A 63 -1.96 10.58 28.69
CA LYS A 63 -2.24 9.49 27.74
C LYS A 63 -2.62 10.03 26.35
N ILE A 64 -3.27 11.19 26.31
CA ILE A 64 -3.61 11.89 25.07
C ILE A 64 -2.34 12.46 24.43
N ASP A 65 -1.46 13.06 25.23
CA ASP A 65 -0.17 13.55 24.77
C ASP A 65 0.71 12.43 24.20
N ASP A 66 0.86 11.32 24.93
CA ASP A 66 1.63 10.16 24.48
C ASP A 66 1.10 9.61 23.14
N ALA A 67 -0.23 9.54 22.98
CA ALA A 67 -0.85 9.10 21.73
C ALA A 67 -0.57 10.08 20.58
N LEU A 68 -0.70 11.39 20.80
CA LEU A 68 -0.43 12.43 19.80
C LEU A 68 1.04 12.47 19.38
N ASP A 69 1.96 12.37 20.34
CA ASP A 69 3.41 12.32 20.08
C ASP A 69 3.79 11.04 19.32
N THR A 70 3.13 9.91 19.64
CA THR A 70 3.31 8.63 18.92
C THR A 70 2.83 8.71 17.47
N ILE A 71 1.65 9.25 17.19
CA ILE A 71 1.17 9.32 15.80
C ILE A 71 1.95 10.35 14.97
N LYS A 72 2.38 11.46 15.58
CA LYS A 72 3.24 12.47 14.95
C LYS A 72 4.60 11.89 14.57
N SER A 73 5.25 11.16 15.47
CA SER A 73 6.53 10.48 15.15
C SER A 73 6.37 9.39 14.08
N ASN A 74 5.19 8.80 13.95
CA ASN A 74 4.85 7.86 12.88
C ASN A 74 4.39 8.54 11.58
N GLY A 75 4.42 9.87 11.49
CA GLY A 75 4.08 10.64 10.30
C GLY A 75 2.59 10.69 9.95
N ILE A 76 1.71 10.39 10.90
CA ILE A 76 0.25 10.52 10.75
C ILE A 76 -0.15 11.96 11.02
N GLN A 77 -0.99 12.53 10.15
CA GLN A 77 -1.41 13.92 10.24
C GLN A 77 -2.90 14.09 10.52
N ASN A 78 -3.71 13.03 10.58
CA ASN A 78 -5.16 13.16 10.69
C ASN A 78 -5.69 12.60 12.02
N VAL A 79 -6.41 13.42 12.79
CA VAL A 79 -7.02 13.05 14.07
C VAL A 79 -8.50 13.41 14.07
N LEU A 80 -9.35 12.45 14.44
CA LEU A 80 -10.75 12.71 14.75
C LEU A 80 -10.89 12.95 16.25
N ALA A 81 -11.04 14.22 16.64
CA ALA A 81 -11.19 14.66 18.03
C ALA A 81 -12.61 14.42 18.52
N LEU A 82 -12.75 13.52 19.50
CA LEU A 82 -14.03 13.10 20.06
C LEU A 82 -14.07 13.33 21.57
N ARG A 83 -15.27 13.53 22.11
CA ARG A 83 -15.48 13.46 23.55
C ARG A 83 -15.19 12.02 24.02
N GLY A 84 -15.90 11.07 23.43
CA GLY A 84 -15.99 9.70 23.90
C GLY A 84 -17.28 9.47 24.68
N ASP A 85 -17.78 8.24 24.60
CA ASP A 85 -18.93 7.79 25.36
C ASP A 85 -18.55 7.48 26.82
N PRO A 86 -19.53 7.50 27.75
CA PRO A 86 -19.33 6.97 29.09
C PRO A 86 -18.77 5.53 29.06
N PRO A 87 -17.99 5.10 30.07
CA PRO A 87 -17.52 3.72 30.16
C PRO A 87 -18.69 2.74 30.19
N HIS A 88 -18.47 1.52 29.71
CA HIS A 88 -19.50 0.49 29.70
C HIS A 88 -20.07 0.25 31.11
N GLY A 89 -21.40 0.38 31.27
CA GLY A 89 -22.08 0.26 32.55
C GLY A 89 -22.28 1.59 33.32
N GLN A 90 -21.92 2.73 32.73
CA GLN A 90 -22.25 4.06 33.26
C GLN A 90 -23.15 4.82 32.30
N ASP A 91 -24.21 5.43 32.82
CA ASP A 91 -25.16 6.20 31.99
C ASP A 91 -24.68 7.63 31.72
N LYS A 92 -23.68 8.12 32.47
CA LYS A 92 -23.21 9.50 32.38
C LYS A 92 -21.70 9.60 32.40
N PHE A 93 -21.20 10.57 31.64
CA PHE A 93 -19.81 10.99 31.68
C PHE A 93 -19.50 11.65 33.02
N VAL A 94 -18.36 11.28 33.61
CA VAL A 94 -17.77 11.94 34.78
C VAL A 94 -16.36 12.42 34.41
N GLN A 95 -16.13 13.72 34.50
CA GLN A 95 -14.82 14.29 34.24
C GLN A 95 -13.84 13.87 35.35
N ILE A 96 -12.67 13.39 34.95
CA ILE A 96 -11.58 13.13 35.89
C ILE A 96 -10.95 14.45 36.31
N GLU A 97 -10.42 14.54 37.53
CA GLU A 97 -9.72 15.73 38.00
C GLU A 97 -8.54 16.08 37.06
N GLY A 98 -8.52 17.32 36.56
CA GLY A 98 -7.51 17.80 35.61
C GLY A 98 -7.62 17.25 34.17
N GLY A 99 -8.63 16.44 33.86
CA GLY A 99 -8.87 15.92 32.51
C GLY A 99 -9.78 16.81 31.66
N PHE A 100 -9.96 16.45 30.38
CA PHE A 100 -10.85 17.17 29.47
C PHE A 100 -12.33 16.85 29.73
N ALA A 101 -13.20 17.83 29.49
CA ALA A 101 -14.64 17.70 29.63
C ALA A 101 -15.33 17.42 28.28
N CYS A 102 -14.76 17.92 27.19
CA CYS A 102 -15.41 17.90 25.89
C CYS A 102 -14.43 17.88 24.72
N ALA A 103 -14.93 17.53 23.52
CA ALA A 103 -14.12 17.49 22.30
C ALA A 103 -13.48 18.85 21.96
N LEU A 104 -14.14 19.96 22.32
CA LEU A 104 -13.59 21.31 22.12
C LEU A 104 -12.28 21.51 22.89
N ASP A 105 -12.15 20.96 24.10
CA ASP A 105 -10.91 21.03 24.88
C ASP A 105 -9.77 20.33 24.15
N LEU A 106 -10.05 19.16 23.55
CA LEU A 106 -9.08 18.41 22.76
C LEU A 106 -8.65 19.17 21.50
N VAL A 107 -9.57 19.81 20.78
CA VAL A 107 -9.23 20.64 19.61
C VAL A 107 -8.28 21.78 20.01
N ASN A 108 -8.61 22.51 21.08
CA ASN A 108 -7.77 23.59 21.59
C ASN A 108 -6.40 23.08 22.04
N HIS A 109 -6.35 21.93 22.72
CA HIS A 109 -5.10 21.30 23.17
C HIS A 109 -4.19 20.93 21.99
N ILE A 110 -4.75 20.26 20.97
CA ILE A 110 -4.00 19.86 19.78
C ILE A 110 -3.45 21.10 19.07
N ARG A 111 -4.28 22.14 18.85
CA ARG A 111 -3.84 23.38 18.20
C ARG A 111 -2.78 24.11 19.01
N SER A 112 -2.93 24.20 20.34
CA SER A 112 -1.97 24.86 21.21
C SER A 112 -0.61 24.18 21.22
N LYS A 113 -0.56 22.84 21.20
CA LYS A 113 0.69 22.07 21.33
C LYS A 113 1.35 21.76 19.98
N TYR A 114 0.58 21.55 18.92
CA TYR A 114 1.08 21.08 17.62
C TYR A 114 0.84 22.04 16.46
N GLY A 115 0.15 23.17 16.67
CA GLY A 115 -0.18 24.13 15.62
C GLY A 115 -0.97 23.47 14.49
N ASP A 116 -0.50 23.67 13.26
CA ASP A 116 -1.13 23.16 12.03
C ASP A 116 -0.60 21.80 11.57
N TYR A 117 0.19 21.10 12.41
CA TYR A 117 0.73 19.78 12.03
C TYR A 117 -0.37 18.75 11.75
N PHE A 118 -1.42 18.75 12.59
CA PHE A 118 -2.55 17.83 12.46
C PHE A 118 -3.72 18.47 11.71
N GLY A 119 -4.27 17.75 10.74
CA GLY A 119 -5.65 17.93 10.31
C GLY A 119 -6.59 17.41 11.40
N ILE A 120 -7.48 18.28 11.90
CA ILE A 120 -8.40 17.95 12.99
C ILE A 120 -9.80 17.77 12.43
N THR A 121 -10.32 16.56 12.54
CA THR A 121 -11.72 16.25 12.23
C THR A 121 -12.55 16.27 13.52
N VAL A 122 -13.81 16.67 13.43
CA VAL A 122 -14.78 16.59 14.55
C VAL A 122 -16.08 15.94 14.10
N ALA A 123 -16.78 15.29 15.04
CA ALA A 123 -18.10 14.73 14.77
C ALA A 123 -19.18 15.82 14.64
N GLY A 124 -20.10 15.65 13.69
CA GLY A 124 -21.33 16.42 13.54
C GLY A 124 -22.57 15.51 13.60
N TYR A 125 -23.71 16.03 14.03
CA TYR A 125 -24.93 15.24 14.20
C TYR A 125 -26.06 15.87 13.37
N PRO A 126 -26.46 15.26 12.24
CA PRO A 126 -27.51 15.81 11.37
C PRO A 126 -28.82 16.08 12.11
N GLU A 127 -29.15 15.21 13.08
CA GLU A 127 -30.36 15.23 13.93
C GLU A 127 -30.10 15.81 15.35
N ALA A 128 -28.94 16.46 15.54
CA ALA A 128 -28.34 16.85 16.82
C ALA A 128 -27.88 15.69 17.72
N HIS A 129 -27.00 16.02 18.66
CA HIS A 129 -26.43 15.05 19.59
C HIS A 129 -27.53 14.44 20.50
N PRO A 130 -27.48 13.13 20.82
CA PRO A 130 -28.48 12.48 21.68
C PRO A 130 -28.72 13.18 23.04
N ASP A 131 -27.68 13.73 23.66
CA ASP A 131 -27.78 14.53 24.90
C ASP A 131 -28.73 15.75 24.81
N VAL A 132 -29.08 16.23 23.61
CA VAL A 132 -30.04 17.33 23.39
C VAL A 132 -31.37 16.88 22.77
N ILE A 133 -31.53 15.57 22.55
CA ILE A 133 -32.79 14.96 22.10
C ILE A 133 -33.56 14.51 23.34
N VAL A 134 -34.74 15.10 23.55
CA VAL A 134 -35.60 14.81 24.71
C VAL A 134 -36.93 14.19 24.27
N ASN A 135 -37.40 13.20 25.04
CA ASN A 135 -38.72 12.53 25.04
C ASN A 135 -39.26 11.93 23.72
N ASP A 136 -39.19 12.64 22.60
CA ASP A 136 -39.94 12.29 21.37
C ASP A 136 -39.02 11.89 20.18
N GLY A 137 -37.73 11.66 20.45
CA GLY A 137 -36.76 11.20 19.45
C GLY A 137 -36.27 12.29 18.48
N VAL A 138 -36.72 13.53 18.63
CA VAL A 138 -36.31 14.69 17.81
C VAL A 138 -35.86 15.84 18.72
N ALA A 139 -34.77 16.52 18.35
CA ALA A 139 -34.30 17.70 19.09
C ALA A 139 -35.27 18.89 18.95
N SER A 140 -35.45 19.66 20.04
CA SER A 140 -36.17 20.93 19.94
C SER A 140 -35.37 21.93 19.08
N PRO A 141 -36.01 22.96 18.49
CA PRO A 141 -35.29 23.99 17.74
C PRO A 141 -34.13 24.64 18.51
N GLU A 142 -34.32 24.87 19.81
CA GLU A 142 -33.31 25.43 20.71
C GLU A 142 -32.20 24.44 21.00
N GLY A 143 -32.54 23.16 21.25
CA GLY A 143 -31.57 22.08 21.46
C GLY A 143 -30.68 21.89 20.24
N TYR A 144 -31.29 21.86 19.05
CA TYR A 144 -30.59 21.78 17.78
C TYR A 144 -29.69 22.99 17.53
N ALA A 145 -30.19 24.21 17.78
CA ALA A 145 -29.41 25.43 17.64
C ALA A 145 -28.21 25.46 18.60
N SER A 146 -28.38 24.97 19.83
CA SER A 146 -27.31 24.84 20.82
C SER A 146 -26.23 23.85 20.37
N ASP A 147 -26.63 22.69 19.84
CA ASP A 147 -25.69 21.68 19.31
C ASP A 147 -24.89 22.22 18.10
N LEU A 148 -25.56 22.93 17.18
CA LEU A 148 -24.88 23.60 16.07
C LEU A 148 -23.93 24.70 16.54
N ALA A 149 -24.31 25.50 17.54
CA ALA A 149 -23.43 26.51 18.11
C ALA A 149 -22.18 25.88 18.75
N TYR A 150 -22.33 24.73 19.41
CA TYR A 150 -21.21 23.96 19.93
C TYR A 150 -20.32 23.37 18.83
N LEU A 151 -20.91 22.82 17.77
CA LEU A 151 -20.17 22.38 16.58
C LEU A 151 -19.39 23.53 15.95
N LYS A 152 -20.01 24.70 15.80
CA LYS A 152 -19.34 25.92 15.32
C LYS A 152 -18.14 26.30 16.20
N ARG A 153 -18.26 26.23 17.53
CA ARG A 153 -17.13 26.49 18.43
C ARG A 153 -15.96 25.55 18.20
N LYS A 154 -16.20 24.27 17.90
CA LYS A 154 -15.14 23.31 17.53
C LYS A 154 -14.44 23.70 16.21
N VAL A 155 -15.22 24.14 15.22
CA VAL A 155 -14.70 24.64 13.94
C VAL A 155 -13.88 25.91 14.14
N ASP A 156 -14.41 26.87 14.90
CA ASP A 156 -13.74 28.14 15.20
C ASP A 156 -12.45 27.94 16.02
N ALA A 157 -12.38 26.89 16.85
CA ALA A 157 -11.17 26.47 17.57
C ALA A 157 -10.11 25.83 16.66
N GLY A 158 -10.44 25.54 15.39
CA GLY A 158 -9.49 25.07 14.39
C GLY A 158 -9.72 23.66 13.88
N ALA A 159 -10.94 23.12 13.91
CA ALA A 159 -11.25 21.88 13.18
C ALA A 159 -11.35 22.14 11.65
N ASP A 160 -10.82 21.21 10.85
CA ASP A 160 -10.70 21.30 9.39
C ASP A 160 -11.79 20.52 8.64
N LEU A 161 -12.28 19.43 9.24
CA LEU A 161 -13.25 18.52 8.64
C LEU A 161 -14.35 18.14 9.64
N ILE A 162 -15.56 17.91 9.14
CA ILE A 162 -16.68 17.36 9.89
C ILE A 162 -17.05 16.00 9.28
N ILE A 163 -17.10 14.97 10.11
CA ILE A 163 -17.70 13.67 9.75
C ILE A 163 -19.01 13.55 10.53
N THR A 164 -20.10 13.29 9.80
CA THR A 164 -21.43 13.23 10.42
C THR A 164 -21.74 11.84 10.97
N GLN A 165 -22.57 11.78 12.00
CA GLN A 165 -23.23 10.55 12.40
C GLN A 165 -24.11 10.02 11.24
N LEU A 166 -24.35 8.71 11.25
CA LEU A 166 -25.32 8.06 10.35
C LEU A 166 -26.70 8.74 10.44
N PHE A 167 -27.42 8.70 9.33
CA PHE A 167 -28.79 9.19 9.20
C PHE A 167 -29.53 8.24 8.26
N TYR A 168 -30.86 8.14 8.43
CA TYR A 168 -31.71 7.33 7.55
C TYR A 168 -32.59 8.18 6.64
N ASP A 169 -32.74 9.45 6.96
CA ASP A 169 -33.51 10.42 6.19
C ASP A 169 -32.55 11.38 5.47
N THR A 170 -32.46 11.22 4.15
CA THR A 170 -31.60 12.03 3.27
C THR A 170 -32.01 13.50 3.29
N ASP A 171 -33.30 13.75 3.50
CA ASP A 171 -33.91 15.06 3.48
C ASP A 171 -33.52 15.85 4.74
N ILE A 172 -33.52 15.16 5.89
CA ILE A 172 -32.98 15.69 7.15
C ILE A 172 -31.49 16.03 7.00
N PHE A 173 -30.70 15.12 6.40
CA PHE A 173 -29.30 15.39 6.16
C PHE A 173 -29.10 16.58 5.23
N LEU A 174 -29.78 16.67 4.09
CA LEU A 174 -29.58 17.74 3.12
C LEU A 174 -30.03 19.11 3.65
N LYS A 175 -31.24 19.19 4.24
CA LYS A 175 -31.86 20.45 4.68
C LYS A 175 -31.31 20.96 6.01
N PHE A 176 -31.14 20.07 6.98
CA PHE A 176 -30.77 20.45 8.35
C PHE A 176 -29.30 20.19 8.64
N GLY A 177 -28.75 19.06 8.18
CA GLY A 177 -27.35 18.74 8.37
C GLY A 177 -26.41 19.54 7.45
N PHE A 178 -26.34 19.17 6.18
CA PHE A 178 -25.39 19.64 5.19
C PHE A 178 -25.43 21.15 4.99
N LEU A 179 -26.58 21.73 4.66
CA LEU A 179 -26.69 23.18 4.39
C LEU A 179 -26.34 24.04 5.61
N ARG A 180 -26.74 23.63 6.82
CA ARG A 180 -26.45 24.41 8.03
C ARG A 180 -25.02 24.22 8.49
N MET A 181 -24.51 22.98 8.51
CA MET A 181 -23.12 22.70 8.88
C MET A 181 -22.15 23.41 7.95
N THR A 182 -22.39 23.36 6.64
CA THR A 182 -21.54 24.06 5.67
C THR A 182 -21.64 25.58 5.75
N GLY A 183 -22.80 26.13 6.14
CA GLY A 183 -23.03 27.58 6.24
C GLY A 183 -22.15 28.33 7.24
N PHE A 184 -21.59 27.64 8.25
CA PHE A 184 -20.65 28.23 9.20
C PHE A 184 -19.25 27.63 9.15
N CYS A 185 -19.02 26.61 8.32
CA CYS A 185 -17.68 26.13 8.06
C CYS A 185 -16.99 27.05 7.05
N LYS A 186 -15.67 27.26 7.21
CA LYS A 186 -14.86 27.99 6.21
C LYS A 186 -14.56 27.13 4.98
N THR A 187 -15.41 26.15 4.66
CA THR A 187 -15.16 25.15 3.62
C THR A 187 -15.85 25.55 2.32
N LYS A 188 -15.10 25.52 1.22
CA LYS A 188 -15.66 25.69 -0.13
C LYS A 188 -16.26 24.35 -0.57
N ILE A 189 -17.58 24.27 -0.70
CA ILE A 189 -18.21 23.13 -1.38
C ILE A 189 -17.91 23.28 -2.88
N PRO A 190 -17.26 22.30 -3.54
CA PRO A 190 -17.07 22.32 -4.99
C PRO A 190 -18.42 22.41 -5.68
N THR A 191 -18.54 23.29 -6.68
CA THR A 191 -19.81 23.54 -7.38
C THR A 191 -20.35 22.28 -8.03
N GLU A 192 -19.46 21.36 -8.42
CA GLU A 192 -19.81 20.07 -9.00
C GLU A 192 -20.55 19.16 -8.00
N ILE A 193 -20.18 19.20 -6.71
CA ILE A 193 -20.87 18.43 -5.66
C ILE A 193 -22.26 19.02 -5.42
N THR A 194 -22.38 20.34 -5.31
CA THR A 194 -23.69 20.99 -5.15
C THR A 194 -24.60 20.70 -6.36
N ALA A 195 -24.06 20.76 -7.57
CA ALA A 195 -24.80 20.44 -8.80
C ALA A 195 -25.18 18.95 -8.89
N ALA A 196 -24.35 18.04 -8.38
CA ALA A 196 -24.64 16.61 -8.35
C ALA A 196 -25.67 16.22 -7.27
N LEU A 197 -25.78 17.00 -6.19
CA LEU A 197 -26.75 16.78 -5.10
C LEU A 197 -28.17 17.22 -5.47
N GLU A 198 -28.32 18.26 -6.30
CA GLU A 198 -29.63 18.81 -6.68
C GLU A 198 -30.58 17.79 -7.36
N PRO A 199 -30.14 16.95 -8.32
CA PRO A 199 -31.03 16.00 -9.00
C PRO A 199 -31.37 14.73 -8.19
N ILE A 200 -30.74 14.49 -7.05
CA ILE A 200 -30.96 13.29 -6.21
C ILE A 200 -31.69 13.58 -4.89
N LYS A 201 -32.07 14.85 -4.68
CA LYS A 201 -32.69 15.34 -3.44
C LYS A 201 -34.02 14.67 -3.10
N ASP A 202 -34.68 14.03 -4.07
CA ASP A 202 -35.99 13.36 -3.91
C ASP A 202 -36.09 12.00 -4.66
N ASN A 203 -34.96 11.32 -4.94
CA ASN A 203 -34.94 10.07 -5.72
C ASN A 203 -34.56 8.84 -4.86
N GLU A 204 -35.57 8.08 -4.42
CA GLU A 204 -35.41 6.87 -3.58
C GLU A 204 -34.71 5.70 -4.30
N GLU A 205 -34.65 5.69 -5.63
CA GLU A 205 -33.97 4.65 -6.44
C GLU A 205 -32.56 5.05 -6.89
N ALA A 206 -32.05 6.22 -6.46
CA ALA A 206 -30.71 6.69 -6.82
C ALA A 206 -29.64 5.79 -6.17
N ASN A 207 -29.30 4.70 -6.86
CA ASN A 207 -28.14 3.89 -6.57
C ASN A 207 -26.92 4.80 -6.74
N LEU A 208 -26.25 5.14 -5.64
CA LEU A 208 -25.22 6.17 -5.61
C LEU A 208 -23.96 5.84 -6.45
N GLY A 209 -23.94 4.68 -7.13
CA GLY A 209 -22.99 4.36 -8.20
C GLY A 209 -21.55 4.58 -7.77
N PHE A 210 -21.27 4.39 -6.47
CA PHE A 210 -20.03 4.83 -5.87
C PHE A 210 -18.90 3.93 -6.36
N ILE A 211 -18.23 4.44 -7.40
CA ILE A 211 -16.98 3.96 -7.99
C ILE A 211 -17.20 2.89 -9.07
N GLU A 212 -17.19 3.32 -10.34
CA GLU A 212 -16.78 2.46 -11.44
C GLU A 212 -15.29 2.12 -11.27
N GLU A 213 -14.97 0.83 -11.11
CA GLU A 213 -13.59 0.35 -10.94
C GLU A 213 -12.66 0.80 -12.08
N THR A 214 -13.20 1.00 -13.28
CA THR A 214 -12.50 1.45 -14.49
C THR A 214 -11.97 2.89 -14.41
N LYS A 215 -12.41 3.69 -13.41
CA LYS A 215 -11.98 5.08 -13.20
C LYS A 215 -10.89 5.25 -12.14
N ILE A 216 -10.45 4.17 -11.49
CA ILE A 216 -9.38 4.25 -10.48
C ILE A 216 -8.03 4.33 -11.19
N SER A 217 -7.53 5.55 -11.39
CA SER A 217 -6.16 5.77 -11.91
C SER A 217 -5.15 5.66 -10.78
N ARG A 218 -4.13 4.80 -10.96
CA ARG A 218 -2.98 4.74 -10.05
C ARG A 218 -2.02 5.89 -10.34
N SER A 219 -1.50 6.55 -9.30
CA SER A 219 -0.56 7.67 -9.46
C SER A 219 0.82 7.22 -9.95
N PHE A 220 1.25 6.01 -9.59
CA PHE A 220 2.52 5.39 -9.95
C PHE A 220 2.29 3.89 -10.22
N PRO A 221 3.26 3.16 -10.82
CA PRO A 221 3.20 1.70 -10.94
C PRO A 221 3.12 0.98 -9.59
N TRP A 222 3.51 1.65 -8.51
CA TRP A 222 3.44 1.20 -7.12
C TRP A 222 2.67 2.21 -6.26
N ARG A 223 2.21 1.80 -5.08
CA ARG A 223 1.45 2.67 -4.18
C ARG A 223 2.35 3.71 -3.51
N ARG A 224 2.00 4.99 -3.64
CA ARG A 224 2.73 6.09 -3.00
C ARG A 224 2.64 5.99 -1.48
N PRO A 225 3.74 6.19 -0.74
CA PRO A 225 3.74 6.30 0.71
C PRO A 225 2.77 7.38 1.21
N ALA A 226 2.07 7.10 2.31
CA ALA A 226 1.23 8.08 2.99
C ALA A 226 2.01 8.88 4.04
N ASN A 227 3.08 8.31 4.61
CA ASN A 227 3.89 9.00 5.62
C ASN A 227 4.52 10.29 5.07
N ILE A 228 4.27 11.42 5.75
CA ILE A 228 4.75 12.76 5.39
C ILE A 228 6.28 12.87 5.22
N HIS A 229 7.04 12.05 5.93
CA HIS A 229 8.50 12.00 5.84
C HIS A 229 8.99 11.30 4.55
N ARG A 230 8.09 10.63 3.83
CA ARG A 230 8.39 9.80 2.65
C ARG A 230 7.63 10.22 1.39
N VAL A 231 6.73 11.21 1.46
CA VAL A 231 5.86 11.60 0.32
C VAL A 231 6.61 12.03 -0.95
N LYS A 232 7.87 12.45 -0.83
CA LYS A 232 8.70 12.86 -1.98
C LYS A 232 9.30 11.69 -2.76
N GLU A 233 9.24 10.47 -2.22
CA GLU A 233 9.70 9.28 -2.94
C GLU A 233 8.87 9.08 -4.21
N ASP A 234 9.54 9.08 -5.35
CA ASP A 234 8.90 8.90 -6.67
C ASP A 234 9.62 7.89 -7.58
N VAL A 235 10.72 7.28 -7.11
CA VAL A 235 11.49 6.27 -7.86
C VAL A 235 11.96 5.13 -6.94
N ARG A 236 11.85 3.87 -7.42
CA ARG A 236 12.25 2.66 -6.70
C ARG A 236 12.95 1.64 -7.60
N PRO A 237 13.80 0.75 -7.04
CA PRO A 237 14.30 -0.41 -7.77
C PRO A 237 13.17 -1.43 -7.99
N ILE A 238 13.16 -2.06 -9.16
CA ILE A 238 12.10 -2.99 -9.57
C ILE A 238 12.03 -4.27 -8.73
N PHE A 239 13.11 -4.64 -8.05
CA PHE A 239 13.28 -5.94 -7.39
C PHE A 239 12.24 -6.25 -6.32
N TRP A 240 11.77 -5.22 -5.60
CA TRP A 240 10.72 -5.35 -4.59
C TRP A 240 9.31 -5.01 -5.10
N ALA A 241 9.10 -4.94 -6.42
CA ALA A 241 7.77 -4.69 -7.00
C ALA A 241 6.72 -5.69 -6.48
N ASN A 242 7.13 -6.96 -6.33
CA ASN A 242 6.30 -8.02 -5.78
C ASN A 242 6.33 -8.10 -4.24
N ARG A 243 7.19 -7.33 -3.55
CA ARG A 243 7.35 -7.35 -2.07
C ARG A 243 7.40 -5.93 -1.48
N PRO A 244 6.37 -5.10 -1.72
CA PRO A 244 6.37 -3.70 -1.32
C PRO A 244 6.55 -3.50 0.20
N LYS A 245 5.99 -4.38 1.04
CA LYS A 245 6.12 -4.23 2.50
C LYS A 245 7.53 -4.48 2.97
N SER A 246 8.22 -5.46 2.38
CA SER A 246 9.64 -5.67 2.64
C SER A 246 10.46 -4.43 2.29
N TYR A 247 10.26 -3.86 1.11
CA TYR A 247 10.95 -2.63 0.71
C TYR A 247 10.71 -1.48 1.68
N ILE A 248 9.45 -1.22 2.05
CA ILE A 248 9.11 -0.19 3.03
C ILE A 248 9.87 -0.43 4.35
N SER A 249 9.82 -1.66 4.87
CA SER A 249 10.48 -2.02 6.14
C SER A 249 12.01 -1.82 6.07
N ARG A 250 12.64 -2.18 4.95
CA ARG A 250 14.10 -2.03 4.77
C ARG A 250 14.56 -0.59 4.55
N THR A 251 13.64 0.30 4.20
CA THR A 251 13.93 1.72 3.92
C THR A 251 13.36 2.67 4.98
N LEU A 252 12.75 2.15 6.05
CA LEU A 252 12.07 2.97 7.06
C LEU A 252 12.99 3.98 7.75
N GLY A 253 14.26 3.62 7.96
CA GLY A 253 15.27 4.46 8.62
C GLY A 253 16.04 5.40 7.70
N TRP A 254 15.58 5.62 6.47
CA TRP A 254 16.23 6.54 5.54
C TRP A 254 15.94 7.99 5.90
N ASP A 255 16.98 8.82 5.96
CA ASP A 255 16.85 10.27 6.21
C ASP A 255 16.26 11.01 5.00
N GLN A 256 16.60 10.55 3.80
CA GLN A 256 16.10 11.09 2.54
C GLN A 256 15.68 9.96 1.60
N TYR A 257 14.60 10.19 0.87
CA TYR A 257 14.08 9.26 -0.12
C TYR A 257 14.33 9.78 -1.55
N PRO A 258 14.67 8.91 -2.51
CA PRO A 258 14.98 9.30 -3.88
C PRO A 258 13.83 10.06 -4.58
N GLN A 259 14.20 11.14 -5.29
CA GLN A 259 13.28 11.98 -6.04
C GLN A 259 13.83 12.26 -7.46
N GLY A 260 13.01 12.04 -8.49
CA GLY A 260 13.33 12.25 -9.90
C GLY A 260 14.25 11.18 -10.49
N ARG A 261 15.55 11.26 -10.20
CA ARG A 261 16.52 10.24 -10.61
C ARG A 261 16.92 9.38 -9.42
N TRP A 262 17.07 8.09 -9.66
CA TRP A 262 17.72 7.21 -8.70
C TRP A 262 19.21 7.57 -8.69
N GLY A 263 19.56 8.48 -7.77
CA GLY A 263 20.87 9.08 -7.60
C GLY A 263 21.47 8.69 -6.26
N ASP A 264 22.76 8.38 -6.32
CA ASP A 264 23.65 7.95 -5.24
C ASP A 264 23.00 7.28 -4.02
N SER A 265 22.65 6.00 -4.19
CA SER A 265 22.24 5.06 -3.14
C SER A 265 23.25 4.88 -1.99
N ARG A 266 24.37 5.63 -2.00
CA ARG A 266 25.29 5.77 -0.86
C ARG A 266 24.70 6.55 0.32
N ASN A 267 23.53 7.18 0.18
CA ASN A 267 23.03 8.13 1.18
C ASN A 267 22.15 7.54 2.31
N PRO A 268 21.58 6.33 2.20
CA PRO A 268 21.47 5.46 3.39
C PRO A 268 21.48 3.94 3.06
N SER A 269 22.22 3.14 3.83
CA SER A 269 22.21 1.68 3.69
C SER A 269 20.82 1.10 3.95
N TYR A 270 20.38 0.14 3.13
CA TYR A 270 19.19 -0.65 3.44
C TYR A 270 19.33 -1.30 4.82
N GLY A 271 18.23 -1.33 5.58
CA GLY A 271 18.16 -2.03 6.85
C GLY A 271 18.48 -3.52 6.68
N ALA A 272 19.05 -4.11 7.73
CA ALA A 272 19.38 -5.54 7.78
C ALA A 272 18.13 -6.40 7.56
N LEU A 273 18.33 -7.57 6.95
CA LEU A 273 17.29 -8.59 6.85
C LEU A 273 16.98 -9.13 8.25
N SER A 274 15.70 -9.10 8.61
CA SER A 274 15.20 -9.61 9.89
C SER A 274 14.04 -10.58 9.66
N ASP A 275 13.58 -11.23 10.71
CA ASP A 275 12.44 -12.15 10.63
C ASP A 275 11.14 -11.46 10.25
N TYR A 276 11.04 -10.15 10.50
CA TYR A 276 9.86 -9.35 10.19
C TYR A 276 9.52 -9.38 8.69
N GLN A 277 10.51 -9.34 7.80
CA GLN A 277 10.30 -9.36 6.35
C GLN A 277 9.75 -10.70 5.84
N PHE A 278 9.90 -11.77 6.62
CA PHE A 278 9.38 -13.11 6.30
C PHE A 278 8.07 -13.43 7.02
N MET A 279 7.63 -12.57 7.96
CA MET A 279 6.34 -12.73 8.61
C MET A 279 5.20 -12.59 7.60
N ARG A 280 4.31 -13.58 7.59
CA ARG A 280 3.16 -13.62 6.68
C ARG A 280 1.88 -13.75 7.49
N PRO A 281 0.77 -13.11 7.04
CA PRO A 281 -0.54 -13.39 7.61
C PRO A 281 -0.85 -14.90 7.52
N ARG A 282 -1.47 -15.46 8.57
CA ARG A 282 -1.82 -16.90 8.64
C ARG A 282 -2.55 -17.40 7.38
N SER A 283 -3.47 -16.58 6.84
CA SER A 283 -4.22 -16.89 5.61
C SER A 283 -3.31 -17.09 4.40
N ARG A 284 -2.28 -16.26 4.25
CA ARG A 284 -1.29 -16.38 3.18
C ARG A 284 -0.42 -17.62 3.39
N GLY A 285 0.02 -17.88 4.62
CA GLY A 285 0.80 -19.07 4.96
C GLY A 285 0.04 -20.36 4.61
N LYS A 286 -1.24 -20.45 4.98
CA LYS A 286 -2.11 -21.57 4.63
C LYS A 286 -2.23 -21.76 3.12
N LYS A 287 -2.53 -20.70 2.38
CA LYS A 287 -2.68 -20.75 0.91
C LYS A 287 -1.38 -21.17 0.22
N LEU A 288 -0.24 -20.63 0.68
CA LEU A 288 1.07 -21.03 0.16
C LEU A 288 1.35 -22.50 0.41
N HIS A 289 1.03 -23.00 1.60
CA HIS A 289 1.17 -24.41 1.94
C HIS A 289 0.28 -25.29 1.04
N GLU A 290 -1.01 -24.97 0.92
CA GLU A 290 -1.96 -25.72 0.08
C GLU A 290 -1.55 -25.74 -1.39
N GLU A 291 -1.05 -24.63 -1.90
CA GLU A 291 -0.64 -24.55 -3.29
C GLU A 291 0.72 -25.21 -3.49
N TRP A 292 1.77 -24.82 -2.75
CA TRP A 292 3.18 -25.11 -3.06
C TRP A 292 3.80 -26.32 -2.36
N VAL A 293 3.13 -26.92 -1.37
CA VAL A 293 3.62 -28.14 -0.72
C VAL A 293 3.08 -29.36 -1.47
N VAL A 294 3.87 -29.80 -2.46
CA VAL A 294 3.68 -31.06 -3.19
C VAL A 294 4.98 -31.86 -3.14
N PRO A 295 4.95 -33.20 -3.24
CA PRO A 295 6.19 -33.98 -3.33
C PRO A 295 7.03 -33.54 -4.53
N LEU A 296 8.28 -33.15 -4.30
CA LEU A 296 9.22 -32.79 -5.36
C LEU A 296 10.23 -33.92 -5.51
N LYS A 297 10.17 -34.63 -6.64
CA LYS A 297 11.03 -35.78 -6.97
C LYS A 297 12.22 -35.35 -7.83
N SER A 298 12.05 -34.30 -8.64
CA SER A 298 13.10 -33.75 -9.47
C SER A 298 12.99 -32.23 -9.63
N VAL A 299 14.02 -31.62 -10.21
CA VAL A 299 14.07 -30.18 -10.46
C VAL A 299 12.96 -29.74 -11.42
N GLU A 300 12.52 -30.63 -12.32
CA GLU A 300 11.38 -30.38 -13.21
C GLU A 300 10.07 -30.16 -12.45
N ASP A 301 9.88 -30.78 -11.29
CA ASP A 301 8.71 -30.52 -10.45
C ASP A 301 8.73 -29.07 -9.93
N ILE A 302 9.92 -28.53 -9.60
CA ILE A 302 10.09 -27.10 -9.25
C ILE A 302 9.71 -26.24 -10.45
N HIS A 303 10.19 -26.55 -11.65
CA HIS A 303 9.87 -25.81 -12.88
C HIS A 303 8.35 -25.74 -13.12
N GLU A 304 7.67 -26.88 -12.94
CA GLU A 304 6.23 -26.96 -13.12
C GLU A 304 5.47 -26.06 -12.14
N ARG A 305 5.96 -25.91 -10.90
CA ARG A 305 5.37 -24.99 -9.91
C ARG A 305 5.38 -23.55 -10.38
N PHE A 306 6.52 -23.06 -10.88
CA PHE A 306 6.61 -21.70 -11.39
C PHE A 306 5.77 -21.50 -12.65
N MET A 307 5.79 -22.47 -13.58
CA MET A 307 4.93 -22.42 -14.77
C MET A 307 3.45 -22.34 -14.37
N ASN A 308 2.99 -23.19 -13.45
CA ASN A 308 1.60 -23.21 -13.01
C ASN A 308 1.19 -21.87 -12.35
N PHE A 309 2.11 -21.17 -11.67
CA PHE A 309 1.86 -19.80 -11.18
C PHE A 309 1.70 -18.82 -12.35
N CYS A 310 2.64 -18.80 -13.29
CA CYS A 310 2.58 -17.92 -14.46
C CYS A 310 1.33 -18.17 -15.32
N LEU A 311 0.83 -19.41 -15.41
CA LEU A 311 -0.42 -19.72 -16.12
C LEU A 311 -1.68 -19.42 -15.29
N GLY A 312 -1.54 -18.83 -14.09
CA GLY A 312 -2.66 -18.42 -13.23
C GLY A 312 -3.36 -19.58 -12.52
N LYS A 313 -2.80 -20.80 -12.57
CA LYS A 313 -3.33 -21.97 -11.86
C LYS A 313 -3.06 -21.90 -10.35
N LEU A 314 -2.00 -21.18 -9.96
CA LEU A 314 -1.68 -20.86 -8.57
C LEU A 314 -1.93 -19.39 -8.33
N LYS A 315 -2.48 -19.05 -7.16
CA LYS A 315 -2.78 -17.65 -6.82
C LYS A 315 -1.74 -17.05 -5.87
N SER A 316 -0.83 -17.84 -5.32
CA SER A 316 0.24 -17.41 -4.42
C SER A 316 1.61 -17.77 -4.98
N ASN A 317 2.65 -17.07 -4.51
CA ASN A 317 4.05 -17.28 -4.87
C ASN A 317 4.93 -16.96 -3.64
N PRO A 318 5.94 -17.79 -3.30
CA PRO A 318 6.90 -17.50 -2.23
C PRO A 318 7.57 -16.12 -2.34
N TRP A 319 7.90 -15.67 -3.56
CA TRP A 319 8.59 -14.41 -3.85
C TRP A 319 7.66 -13.19 -3.98
N SER A 320 6.34 -13.38 -3.84
CA SER A 320 5.39 -12.28 -3.93
C SER A 320 4.62 -12.08 -2.63
N GLU A 321 4.29 -10.82 -2.33
CA GLU A 321 3.35 -10.32 -1.34
C GLU A 321 1.99 -9.97 -1.97
N LEU A 322 1.87 -10.06 -3.29
CA LEU A 322 0.65 -9.83 -4.05
C LEU A 322 -0.11 -11.16 -4.22
N ASP A 323 -1.40 -11.07 -4.53
CA ASP A 323 -2.24 -12.22 -4.83
C ASP A 323 -2.54 -12.25 -6.33
N GLY A 324 -2.30 -13.39 -6.98
CA GLY A 324 -2.50 -13.56 -8.42
C GLY A 324 -1.51 -12.78 -9.29
N LEU A 325 -1.74 -12.87 -10.61
CA LEU A 325 -0.94 -12.18 -11.62
C LEU A 325 -1.41 -10.74 -11.79
N GLN A 326 -0.45 -9.82 -11.92
CA GLN A 326 -0.75 -8.44 -12.26
C GLN A 326 -1.29 -8.35 -13.69
N PRO A 327 -2.13 -7.35 -14.03
CA PRO A 327 -2.70 -7.21 -15.37
C PRO A 327 -1.66 -7.25 -16.49
N GLU A 328 -0.53 -6.56 -16.33
CA GLU A 328 0.58 -6.56 -17.30
C GLU A 328 1.24 -7.93 -17.47
N THR A 329 1.34 -8.73 -16.40
CA THR A 329 1.90 -10.08 -16.47
C THR A 329 1.05 -11.01 -17.34
N LYS A 330 -0.27 -10.79 -17.39
CA LYS A 330 -1.19 -11.58 -18.24
C LYS A 330 -0.90 -11.43 -19.73
N VAL A 331 -0.20 -10.38 -20.14
CA VAL A 331 0.18 -10.14 -21.55
C VAL A 331 1.30 -11.09 -22.00
N ILE A 332 2.15 -11.54 -21.07
CA ILE A 332 3.34 -12.35 -21.34
C ILE A 332 3.35 -13.70 -20.60
N ASN A 333 2.23 -14.06 -19.98
CA ASN A 333 2.14 -15.18 -19.05
C ASN A 333 2.47 -16.56 -19.67
N GLU A 334 2.06 -16.80 -20.91
CA GLU A 334 2.39 -18.03 -21.64
C GLU A 334 3.89 -18.11 -21.95
N LYS A 335 4.50 -16.99 -22.38
CA LYS A 335 5.94 -16.91 -22.62
C LYS A 335 6.72 -17.17 -21.33
N LEU A 336 6.27 -16.61 -20.21
CA LEU A 336 6.82 -16.88 -18.87
C LEU A 336 6.69 -18.36 -18.52
N GLY A 337 5.51 -18.96 -18.69
CA GLY A 337 5.30 -20.39 -18.44
C GLY A 337 6.28 -21.28 -19.21
N ASN A 338 6.51 -20.97 -20.49
CA ASN A 338 7.42 -21.72 -21.35
C ASN A 338 8.88 -21.66 -20.87
N ILE A 339 9.38 -20.49 -20.49
CA ILE A 339 10.77 -20.37 -20.01
C ILE A 339 10.95 -20.96 -18.60
N ASN A 340 9.91 -20.95 -17.76
CA ASN A 340 9.94 -21.62 -16.47
C ASN A 340 10.08 -23.14 -16.62
N LEU A 341 9.36 -23.77 -17.57
CA LEU A 341 9.54 -25.19 -17.90
C LEU A 341 10.98 -25.51 -18.36
N LYS A 342 11.61 -24.57 -19.05
CA LYS A 342 13.02 -24.64 -19.45
C LYS A 342 13.99 -24.33 -18.31
N GLY A 343 13.54 -24.15 -17.07
CA GLY A 343 14.39 -23.95 -15.90
C GLY A 343 14.92 -22.52 -15.70
N PHE A 344 14.24 -21.52 -16.28
CA PHE A 344 14.45 -20.11 -15.97
C PHE A 344 13.30 -19.64 -15.05
N LEU A 345 13.51 -19.79 -13.74
CA LEU A 345 12.49 -19.70 -12.71
C LEU A 345 12.14 -18.24 -12.35
N THR A 346 11.16 -17.67 -13.05
CA THR A 346 10.84 -16.24 -12.99
C THR A 346 10.17 -15.82 -11.69
N ILE A 347 10.69 -14.76 -11.05
CA ILE A 347 10.14 -14.16 -9.84
C ILE A 347 9.63 -12.72 -10.05
N ASN A 348 10.02 -12.08 -11.15
CA ASN A 348 9.58 -10.73 -11.51
C ASN A 348 9.64 -10.53 -13.04
N SER A 349 8.76 -9.68 -13.57
CA SER A 349 8.68 -9.41 -15.01
C SER A 349 7.82 -8.19 -15.33
N GLN A 350 8.15 -7.47 -16.40
CA GLN A 350 7.23 -6.51 -17.06
C GLN A 350 7.37 -6.59 -18.59
N PRO A 351 6.29 -6.38 -19.36
CA PRO A 351 6.36 -6.34 -20.82
C PRO A 351 7.05 -5.06 -21.32
N ALA A 352 7.45 -5.04 -22.59
CA ALA A 352 7.78 -3.79 -23.26
C ALA A 352 6.50 -2.99 -23.54
N VAL A 353 6.56 -1.68 -23.35
CA VAL A 353 5.46 -0.74 -23.63
C VAL A 353 6.03 0.46 -24.35
N ASN A 354 5.46 0.77 -25.52
CA ASN A 354 5.87 1.88 -26.36
C ASN A 354 4.75 2.92 -26.49
N GLY A 355 4.68 3.85 -25.53
CA GLY A 355 3.74 4.97 -25.59
C GLY A 355 2.28 4.54 -25.46
N GLU A 356 1.98 3.70 -24.46
CA GLU A 356 0.60 3.36 -24.14
C GLU A 356 -0.07 4.49 -23.37
N ARG A 357 -1.39 4.61 -23.50
CA ARG A 357 -2.19 5.58 -22.77
C ARG A 357 -2.00 5.44 -21.25
N SER A 358 -1.81 6.57 -20.57
CA SER A 358 -1.63 6.61 -19.10
C SER A 358 -2.86 6.19 -18.30
N ASP A 359 -4.04 6.13 -18.93
CA ASP A 359 -5.29 5.61 -18.38
C ASP A 359 -5.57 4.15 -18.81
N SER A 360 -4.60 3.46 -19.42
CA SER A 360 -4.71 2.04 -19.77
C SER A 360 -4.95 1.16 -18.53
N PRO A 361 -5.94 0.24 -18.54
CA PRO A 361 -6.23 -0.65 -17.42
C PRO A 361 -5.12 -1.68 -17.15
N THR A 362 -4.24 -1.91 -18.13
CA THR A 362 -3.18 -2.92 -18.03
C THR A 362 -1.89 -2.35 -17.45
N VAL A 363 -1.44 -1.20 -17.98
CA VAL A 363 -0.13 -0.60 -17.68
C VAL A 363 -0.20 0.88 -17.27
N GLY A 364 -1.33 1.56 -17.43
CA GLY A 364 -1.49 3.00 -17.24
C GLY A 364 -1.23 3.45 -15.79
N TRP A 365 -0.63 4.63 -15.63
CA TRP A 365 -0.44 5.33 -14.36
C TRP A 365 -0.18 6.83 -14.60
N GLY A 366 -0.30 7.65 -13.57
CA GLY A 366 0.06 9.08 -13.60
C GLY A 366 -1.06 10.05 -13.99
N GLY A 367 -2.31 9.57 -14.02
CA GLY A 367 -3.49 10.33 -14.40
C GLY A 367 -3.80 10.28 -15.90
N PRO A 368 -4.93 10.86 -16.35
CA PRO A 368 -5.34 10.79 -17.76
C PRO A 368 -4.49 11.68 -18.66
N VAL A 369 -4.56 11.45 -19.98
CA VAL A 369 -3.99 12.32 -21.04
C VAL A 369 -2.46 12.27 -21.19
N GLY A 370 -1.77 11.32 -20.54
CA GLY A 370 -0.33 11.06 -20.73
C GLY A 370 -0.03 9.78 -21.50
N TYR A 371 1.26 9.47 -21.58
CA TYR A 371 1.78 8.24 -22.18
C TYR A 371 2.82 7.58 -21.26
N VAL A 372 2.77 6.26 -21.17
CA VAL A 372 3.67 5.44 -20.34
C VAL A 372 4.50 4.51 -21.22
N TYR A 373 5.69 4.20 -20.74
CA TYR A 373 6.70 3.42 -21.45
C TYR A 373 7.36 2.43 -20.49
N GLN A 374 7.73 1.26 -21.02
CA GLN A 374 8.40 0.20 -20.27
C GLN A 374 9.43 -0.49 -21.16
N LYS A 375 10.63 -0.73 -20.63
CA LYS A 375 11.55 -1.74 -21.17
C LYS A 375 11.10 -3.13 -20.73
N ALA A 376 11.25 -4.13 -21.59
CA ALA A 376 11.00 -5.50 -21.18
C ALA A 376 12.01 -5.92 -20.10
N TYR A 377 11.54 -6.61 -19.08
CA TYR A 377 12.34 -7.06 -17.95
C TYR A 377 11.96 -8.48 -17.53
N LEU A 378 12.97 -9.28 -17.21
CA LEU A 378 12.82 -10.56 -16.51
C LEU A 378 13.79 -10.65 -15.34
N GLU A 379 13.31 -11.26 -14.27
CA GLU A 379 14.11 -11.67 -13.13
C GLU A 379 13.83 -13.12 -12.79
N PHE A 380 14.85 -13.95 -12.73
CA PHE A 380 14.69 -15.39 -12.55
C PHE A 380 15.88 -16.04 -11.88
N PHE A 381 15.66 -17.24 -11.33
CA PHE A 381 16.73 -18.14 -10.94
C PHE A 381 17.01 -19.16 -12.04
N CYS A 382 18.27 -19.52 -12.25
CA CYS A 382 18.64 -20.66 -13.10
C CYS A 382 19.96 -21.30 -12.66
N SER A 383 20.23 -22.52 -13.12
CA SER A 383 21.53 -23.16 -12.93
C SER A 383 22.65 -22.41 -13.68
N LYS A 384 23.90 -22.63 -13.25
CA LYS A 384 25.08 -22.04 -13.90
C LYS A 384 25.19 -22.40 -15.39
N ASP A 385 24.89 -23.65 -15.74
CA ASP A 385 24.94 -24.11 -17.14
C ASP A 385 23.90 -23.38 -18.01
N LYS A 386 22.69 -23.18 -17.48
CA LYS A 386 21.64 -22.40 -18.16
C LYS A 386 22.01 -20.93 -18.28
N LEU A 387 22.63 -20.35 -17.25
CA LEU A 387 23.13 -18.97 -17.30
C LEU A 387 24.19 -18.81 -18.40
N ASN A 388 25.17 -19.72 -18.47
CA ASN A 388 26.21 -19.68 -19.49
C ASN A 388 25.60 -19.79 -20.90
N ALA A 389 24.67 -20.72 -21.11
CA ALA A 389 23.98 -20.88 -22.40
C ALA A 389 23.19 -19.62 -22.79
N LEU A 390 22.51 -18.99 -21.82
CA LEU A 390 21.78 -17.75 -22.04
C LEU A 390 22.73 -16.60 -22.41
N ILE A 391 23.85 -16.44 -21.72
CA ILE A 391 24.84 -15.39 -22.00
C ILE A 391 25.36 -15.51 -23.43
N GLU A 392 25.67 -16.73 -23.91
CA GLU A 392 26.06 -16.95 -25.30
C GLU A 392 24.97 -16.52 -26.29
N LYS A 393 23.70 -16.81 -25.97
CA LYS A 393 22.54 -16.37 -26.78
C LYS A 393 22.30 -14.87 -26.71
N CYS A 394 22.73 -14.17 -25.66
CA CYS A 394 22.62 -12.71 -25.54
C CYS A 394 23.65 -11.96 -26.39
N LYS A 395 24.82 -12.56 -26.71
CA LYS A 395 25.91 -11.86 -27.44
C LYS A 395 25.49 -11.15 -28.75
N PRO A 396 24.60 -11.72 -29.60
CA PRO A 396 24.14 -11.05 -30.81
C PRO A 396 23.20 -9.85 -30.55
N PHE A 397 22.59 -9.78 -29.36
CA PHE A 397 21.59 -8.78 -29.00
C PHE A 397 22.24 -7.64 -28.20
N THR A 398 22.72 -6.63 -28.92
CA THR A 398 23.40 -5.47 -28.30
C THR A 398 22.53 -4.62 -27.39
N SER A 399 21.20 -4.72 -27.50
CA SER A 399 20.24 -4.05 -26.62
C SER A 399 20.07 -4.72 -25.26
N LEU A 400 20.52 -5.97 -25.09
CA LEU A 400 20.31 -6.71 -23.85
C LEU A 400 21.36 -6.38 -22.80
N THR A 401 20.88 -6.04 -21.61
CA THR A 401 21.71 -5.87 -20.42
C THR A 401 21.32 -6.90 -19.37
N TYR A 402 22.31 -7.53 -18.74
CA TYR A 402 22.11 -8.52 -17.71
C TYR A 402 23.09 -8.36 -16.55
N MET A 403 22.64 -8.79 -15.38
CA MET A 403 23.48 -9.05 -14.22
C MET A 403 22.98 -10.30 -13.50
N ALA A 404 23.91 -11.11 -13.02
CA ALA A 404 23.64 -12.36 -12.34
C ALA A 404 24.52 -12.47 -11.10
N VAL A 405 23.95 -12.99 -10.02
CA VAL A 405 24.66 -13.17 -8.75
C VAL A 405 24.29 -14.49 -8.09
N SER A 406 25.29 -15.23 -7.60
CA SER A 406 25.06 -16.43 -6.78
C SER A 406 24.76 -16.07 -5.32
N LYS A 407 24.31 -17.05 -4.53
CA LYS A 407 24.13 -16.88 -3.08
C LYS A 407 25.41 -16.37 -2.40
N ASP A 408 26.55 -16.93 -2.79
CA ASP A 408 27.88 -16.61 -2.27
C ASP A 408 28.47 -15.30 -2.84
N GLY A 409 27.78 -14.66 -3.77
CA GLY A 409 28.19 -13.37 -4.34
C GLY A 409 29.05 -13.44 -5.59
N ASP A 410 29.13 -14.59 -6.28
CA ASP A 410 29.77 -14.68 -7.59
C ASP A 410 28.96 -13.86 -8.61
N TRP A 411 29.59 -12.87 -9.24
CA TRP A 411 28.93 -11.82 -10.01
C TRP A 411 29.30 -11.89 -11.49
N ILE A 412 28.31 -11.91 -12.37
CA ILE A 412 28.47 -11.93 -13.83
C ILE A 412 27.54 -10.89 -14.44
N ALA A 413 28.07 -9.92 -15.19
CA ALA A 413 27.27 -8.86 -15.80
C ALA A 413 27.91 -8.30 -17.07
N ASN A 414 27.10 -7.65 -17.92
CA ASN A 414 27.58 -6.79 -19.01
C ASN A 414 27.28 -5.30 -18.77
N VAL A 415 26.95 -4.94 -17.53
CA VAL A 415 26.73 -3.57 -17.04
C VAL A 415 27.72 -3.22 -15.93
N SER A 416 28.07 -1.94 -15.78
CA SER A 416 28.87 -1.45 -14.66
C SER A 416 28.08 -1.50 -13.36
N SER A 417 28.77 -1.62 -12.22
CA SER A 417 28.16 -1.56 -10.89
C SER A 417 27.50 -0.20 -10.56
N SER A 418 27.83 0.84 -11.34
CA SER A 418 27.25 2.18 -11.23
C SER A 418 26.09 2.45 -12.20
N ASP A 419 25.79 1.51 -13.10
CA ASP A 419 24.82 1.74 -14.18
C ASP A 419 23.39 1.59 -13.66
N VAL A 420 22.72 2.72 -13.46
CA VAL A 420 21.30 2.76 -13.11
C VAL A 420 20.47 2.85 -14.39
N ASN A 421 19.67 1.83 -14.65
CA ASN A 421 18.87 1.74 -15.87
C ASN A 421 17.38 2.04 -15.57
N ALA A 422 16.84 3.12 -16.13
CA ALA A 422 15.41 3.39 -16.07
C ALA A 422 14.64 2.41 -16.96
N VAL A 423 13.66 1.70 -16.38
CA VAL A 423 12.88 0.66 -17.06
C VAL A 423 11.40 0.98 -17.18
N THR A 424 10.89 1.97 -16.44
CA THR A 424 9.52 2.47 -16.58
C THR A 424 9.53 3.98 -16.44
N TRP A 425 8.90 4.69 -17.38
CA TRP A 425 8.76 6.14 -17.35
C TRP A 425 7.45 6.62 -17.99
N GLY A 426 7.09 7.87 -17.75
CA GLY A 426 5.88 8.49 -18.23
C GLY A 426 6.10 9.93 -18.65
N VAL A 427 5.40 10.34 -19.70
CA VAL A 427 5.36 11.70 -20.24
C VAL A 427 3.94 12.21 -20.13
N PHE A 428 3.77 13.35 -19.45
CA PHE A 428 2.46 13.92 -19.12
C PHE A 428 2.38 15.38 -19.58
N PRO A 429 1.20 15.87 -19.99
CA PRO A 429 1.03 17.26 -20.40
C PRO A 429 1.50 18.24 -19.33
N ALA A 430 2.34 19.20 -19.71
CA ALA A 430 2.86 20.27 -18.85
C ALA A 430 3.56 19.78 -17.55
N LYS A 431 4.19 18.60 -17.59
CA LYS A 431 5.00 18.06 -16.48
C LYS A 431 6.35 17.58 -16.99
N GLU A 432 7.34 17.56 -16.09
CA GLU A 432 8.60 16.86 -16.33
C GLU A 432 8.38 15.34 -16.45
N ILE A 433 9.35 14.65 -17.05
CA ILE A 433 9.34 13.19 -17.17
C ILE A 433 9.45 12.56 -15.79
N ILE A 434 8.61 11.56 -15.53
CA ILE A 434 8.66 10.77 -14.29
C ILE A 434 9.17 9.37 -14.64
N GLN A 435 10.16 8.87 -13.91
CA GLN A 435 10.78 7.55 -14.15
C GLN A 435 10.79 6.70 -12.87
N PRO A 436 9.63 6.12 -12.49
CA PRO A 436 9.43 5.61 -11.14
C PRO A 436 10.04 4.24 -10.86
N THR A 437 10.60 3.58 -11.89
CA THR A 437 11.15 2.24 -11.76
C THR A 437 12.50 2.15 -12.46
N VAL A 438 13.50 1.66 -11.71
CA VAL A 438 14.87 1.45 -12.19
C VAL A 438 15.37 0.04 -11.90
N VAL A 439 16.42 -0.33 -12.61
CA VAL A 439 17.28 -1.48 -12.33
C VAL A 439 18.62 -0.93 -11.87
N ASP A 440 19.03 -1.27 -10.65
CA ASP A 440 20.23 -0.75 -9.98
C ASP A 440 21.09 -1.90 -9.40
N PRO A 441 22.35 -2.09 -9.84
CA PRO A 441 23.23 -3.16 -9.37
C PRO A 441 23.48 -3.17 -7.86
N ALA A 442 23.59 -2.00 -7.23
CA ALA A 442 23.80 -1.90 -5.78
C ALA A 442 22.58 -2.43 -5.02
N SER A 443 21.38 -2.00 -5.42
CA SER A 443 20.12 -2.51 -4.87
C SER A 443 19.90 -3.99 -5.18
N PHE A 444 20.34 -4.49 -6.33
CA PHE A 444 20.25 -5.91 -6.69
C PHE A 444 21.08 -6.79 -5.75
N THR A 445 22.27 -6.32 -5.36
CA THR A 445 23.12 -7.00 -4.38
C THR A 445 22.44 -7.12 -3.02
N VAL A 446 21.69 -6.09 -2.60
CA VAL A 446 20.96 -6.09 -1.33
C VAL A 446 19.69 -6.95 -1.40
N TRP A 447 19.04 -6.97 -2.56
CA TRP A 447 17.89 -7.82 -2.83
C TRP A 447 18.24 -9.30 -2.86
N LYS A 448 19.42 -9.66 -3.40
CA LYS A 448 19.86 -11.06 -3.55
C LYS A 448 19.68 -11.86 -2.26
N ASP A 449 20.07 -11.28 -1.13
CA ASP A 449 20.07 -11.97 0.16
C ASP A 449 18.63 -12.36 0.54
N GLU A 450 17.68 -11.45 0.32
CA GLU A 450 16.26 -11.73 0.54
C GLU A 450 15.73 -12.75 -0.47
N ALA A 451 16.06 -12.59 -1.75
CA ALA A 451 15.62 -13.46 -2.82
C ALA A 451 16.05 -14.92 -2.59
N PHE A 452 17.30 -15.13 -2.17
CA PHE A 452 17.83 -16.45 -1.82
C PHE A 452 17.21 -16.98 -0.53
N GLU A 453 17.10 -16.19 0.54
CA GLU A 453 16.48 -16.62 1.81
C GLU A 453 15.01 -17.02 1.65
N ILE A 454 14.28 -16.52 0.65
CA ILE A 454 12.90 -16.95 0.38
C ILE A 454 12.82 -18.45 0.05
N TRP A 455 13.83 -19.04 -0.60
CA TRP A 455 13.86 -20.48 -0.86
C TRP A 455 13.73 -21.28 0.45
N SER A 456 14.60 -21.00 1.41
CA SER A 456 14.66 -21.68 2.71
C SER A 456 13.50 -21.26 3.62
N ARG A 457 13.34 -19.96 3.83
CA ARG A 457 12.45 -19.35 4.82
C ARG A 457 11.01 -19.14 4.37
N ALA A 458 10.65 -19.45 3.13
CA ALA A 458 9.27 -19.36 2.69
C ALA A 458 8.73 -20.64 2.07
N TRP A 459 9.57 -21.39 1.35
CA TRP A 459 9.12 -22.60 0.67
C TRP A 459 9.64 -23.87 1.34
N ALA A 460 10.96 -24.02 1.50
CA ALA A 460 11.56 -25.25 2.03
C ALA A 460 11.10 -25.54 3.47
N GLN A 461 10.98 -24.50 4.32
CA GLN A 461 10.47 -24.65 5.70
C GLN A 461 9.02 -25.14 5.80
N LEU A 462 8.26 -25.16 4.69
CA LEU A 462 6.89 -25.71 4.68
C LEU A 462 6.91 -27.24 4.69
N TYR A 463 8.03 -27.84 4.30
CA TYR A 463 8.22 -29.29 4.36
C TYR A 463 8.81 -29.70 5.72
N PRO A 464 8.47 -30.90 6.22
CA PRO A 464 9.10 -31.46 7.41
C PRO A 464 10.62 -31.53 7.30
N GLU A 465 11.29 -31.53 8.44
CA GLU A 465 12.73 -31.80 8.49
C GLU A 465 13.03 -33.21 7.94
N GLY A 466 14.05 -33.32 7.09
CA GLY A 466 14.41 -34.58 6.42
C GLY A 466 13.59 -34.94 5.18
N ASP A 467 12.59 -34.14 4.78
CA ASP A 467 11.83 -34.38 3.55
C ASP A 467 12.74 -34.21 2.30
N PRO A 468 12.74 -35.17 1.34
CA PRO A 468 13.53 -35.06 0.11
C PRO A 468 13.25 -33.79 -0.71
N SER A 469 12.00 -33.32 -0.69
CA SER A 469 11.58 -32.09 -1.40
C SER A 469 12.29 -30.87 -0.81
N ARG A 470 12.46 -30.83 0.51
CA ARG A 470 13.18 -29.78 1.22
C ARG A 470 14.64 -29.73 0.78
N LYS A 471 15.29 -30.89 0.74
CA LYS A 471 16.69 -31.02 0.32
C LYS A 471 16.88 -30.56 -1.13
N LEU A 472 15.96 -30.90 -2.02
CA LEU A 472 16.00 -30.48 -3.42
C LEU A 472 15.91 -28.94 -3.56
N LEU A 473 15.05 -28.28 -2.78
CA LEU A 473 14.94 -26.82 -2.76
C LEU A 473 16.22 -26.16 -2.23
N GLU A 474 16.84 -26.74 -1.21
CA GLU A 474 18.13 -26.27 -0.65
C GLU A 474 19.28 -26.47 -1.66
N GLU A 475 19.31 -27.57 -2.40
CA GLU A 475 20.27 -27.83 -3.49
C GLU A 475 20.11 -26.82 -4.63
N ALA A 476 18.88 -26.52 -5.04
CA ALA A 476 18.60 -25.48 -6.04
C ALA A 476 19.05 -24.09 -5.54
N GLN A 477 18.68 -23.71 -4.31
CA GLN A 477 19.09 -22.45 -3.69
C GLN A 477 20.60 -22.25 -3.68
N ASN A 478 21.38 -23.30 -3.38
CA ASN A 478 22.82 -23.21 -3.25
C ASN A 478 23.57 -23.26 -4.60
N SER A 479 22.95 -23.76 -5.66
CA SER A 479 23.61 -23.92 -6.97
C SER A 479 23.19 -22.90 -8.02
N TYR A 480 22.10 -22.17 -7.79
CA TYR A 480 21.50 -21.28 -8.78
C TYR A 480 22.06 -19.86 -8.69
N TYR A 481 21.94 -19.14 -9.80
CA TYR A 481 22.16 -17.70 -9.89
C TYR A 481 20.81 -16.99 -9.95
N LEU A 482 20.72 -15.85 -9.28
CA LEU A 482 19.65 -14.88 -9.50
C LEU A 482 20.07 -13.96 -10.65
N VAL A 483 19.22 -13.81 -11.66
CA VAL A 483 19.52 -13.08 -12.90
C VAL A 483 18.48 -11.98 -13.11
N SER A 484 18.96 -10.79 -13.48
CA SER A 484 18.19 -9.66 -13.99
C SER A 484 18.55 -9.48 -15.47
N LEU A 485 17.55 -9.41 -16.35
CA LEU A 485 17.69 -9.26 -17.80
C LEU A 485 16.74 -8.16 -18.28
N VAL A 486 17.28 -7.17 -19.00
CA VAL A 486 16.54 -6.02 -19.55
C VAL A 486 16.81 -5.92 -21.05
N ASP A 487 15.76 -5.70 -21.83
CA ASP A 487 15.89 -5.30 -23.24
C ASP A 487 15.72 -3.79 -23.37
N ASN A 488 16.79 -3.11 -23.78
CA ASN A 488 16.80 -1.66 -23.91
C ASN A 488 16.08 -1.16 -25.17
N ASP A 489 15.81 -2.03 -26.14
CA ASP A 489 14.98 -1.71 -27.30
C ASP A 489 13.50 -1.96 -26.99
N TYR A 490 12.87 -1.00 -26.32
CA TYR A 490 11.46 -1.08 -25.96
C TYR A 490 10.50 -0.88 -27.15
N ILE A 491 11.02 -0.59 -28.35
CA ILE A 491 10.21 -0.35 -29.56
C ILE A 491 10.12 -1.63 -30.40
N HIS A 492 11.27 -2.29 -30.62
CA HIS A 492 11.38 -3.43 -31.55
C HIS A 492 12.00 -4.68 -30.92
N GLY A 493 12.45 -4.61 -29.67
CA GLY A 493 13.06 -5.73 -28.96
C GLY A 493 12.10 -6.89 -28.71
N ASP A 494 12.66 -8.10 -28.68
CA ASP A 494 11.97 -9.30 -28.23
C ASP A 494 12.86 -10.04 -27.23
N LEU A 495 12.75 -9.64 -25.96
CA LEU A 495 13.50 -10.25 -24.87
C LEU A 495 13.35 -11.78 -24.82
N PHE A 496 12.20 -12.34 -25.26
CA PHE A 496 11.98 -13.79 -25.21
C PHE A 496 12.72 -14.57 -26.31
N ALA A 497 13.21 -13.90 -27.36
CA ALA A 497 13.90 -14.55 -28.48
C ALA A 497 15.17 -15.30 -28.03
N VAL A 498 15.88 -14.80 -27.00
CA VAL A 498 17.09 -15.47 -26.48
C VAL A 498 16.81 -16.84 -25.85
N PHE A 499 15.54 -17.14 -25.51
CA PHE A 499 15.13 -18.39 -24.89
C PHE A 499 14.58 -19.42 -25.89
N ALA A 500 14.36 -19.05 -27.16
CA ALA A 500 13.67 -19.92 -28.13
C ALA A 500 14.39 -21.29 -28.28
N ASP A 501 15.73 -21.26 -28.37
CA ASP A 501 16.57 -22.44 -28.61
C ASP A 501 17.26 -23.00 -27.34
N LEU A 502 16.86 -22.53 -26.15
CA LEU A 502 17.42 -22.97 -24.86
C LEU A 502 16.64 -24.10 -24.20
#